data_AF-A0A6N2E1J9-F1
#
_entry.id   AF-A0A6N2E1J9-F1
#
_cell.length_a   1.000
_cell.length_b   1.000
_cell.length_c   1.000
_cell.angle_alpha   90.00
_cell.angle_beta   90.00
_cell.angle_gamma   90.00
#
_symmetry.space_group_name_H-M   'P 1'
#
loop_
_entity.id
_entity.type
_entity.pdbx_description
1 polymer ?
#
loop_
_entity_poly.entity_id
_entity_poly.type
_entity_poly.pdbx_seq_one_letter_code
_entity_poly.pdbx_strand_id
1 'polypeptide(L)'
;FFGPVQAASRSMMARLAPKDVEAEMFGLYALSGKIIAFAGPVALAVVTDIFESQRAGMATIVVFFVVGIIIMWGVQEPERGRTTVKPPL
;
A
#
# COMPACT_ATOMS: atom_id res chain seq x y z
N PHE A 1 12.40 5.06 -7.20
CA PHE A 1 12.93 5.22 -5.84
C PHE A 1 11.74 5.14 -4.86
N PHE A 2 11.41 3.95 -4.35
CA PHE A 2 10.32 3.72 -3.38
C PHE A 2 10.76 2.80 -2.22
N GLY A 3 12.07 2.66 -2.01
CA GLY A 3 12.66 1.67 -1.09
C GLY A 3 12.08 1.71 0.32
N PRO A 4 12.03 2.88 0.99
CA PRO A 4 11.49 2.99 2.34
C PRO A 4 10.01 2.58 2.42
N VAL A 5 9.17 3.07 1.51
CA VAL A 5 7.73 2.74 1.46
C VAL A 5 7.51 1.26 1.17
N GLN A 6 8.26 0.69 0.23
CA GLN A 6 8.15 -0.73 -0.13
C GLN A 6 8.63 -1.66 1.00
N ALA A 7 9.69 -1.28 1.72
CA ALA A 7 10.16 -2.03 2.88
C ALA A 7 9.17 -1.94 4.05
N ALA A 8 8.66 -0.74 4.35
CA ALA A 8 7.67 -0.51 5.40
C ALA A 8 6.37 -1.29 5.14
N SER A 9 5.83 -1.23 3.91
CA SER A 9 4.61 -1.94 3.54
C SER A 9 4.74 -3.46 3.67
N ARG A 10 5.89 -4.04 3.25
CA ARG A 10 6.15 -5.48 3.42
C ARG A 10 6.25 -5.88 4.88
N SER A 11 6.93 -5.07 5.70
CA SER A 11 7.05 -5.30 7.15
C SER A 11 5.68 -5.24 7.84
N MET A 12 4.84 -4.27 7.48
CA MET A 12 3.46 -4.16 7.98
C MET A 12 2.62 -5.37 7.57
N MET A 13 2.72 -5.80 6.30
CA MET A 13 2.02 -6.97 5.80
C MET A 13 2.38 -8.25 6.56
N ALA A 14 3.68 -8.47 6.82
CA ALA A 14 4.15 -9.62 7.59
C ALA A 14 3.64 -9.63 9.04
N ARG A 15 3.42 -8.45 9.63
CA ARG A 15 2.84 -8.33 10.98
C ARG A 15 1.33 -8.56 11.00
N LEU A 16 0.64 -8.16 9.94
CA LEU A 16 -0.82 -8.24 9.83
C LEU A 16 -1.30 -9.62 9.39
N ALA A 17 -0.50 -10.33 8.60
CA ALA A 17 -0.87 -11.62 8.05
C ALA A 17 -0.90 -12.72 9.12
N PRO A 18 -2.03 -13.43 9.31
CA PRO A 18 -2.07 -14.64 10.11
C PRO A 18 -1.14 -15.71 9.53
N LYS A 19 -0.51 -16.50 10.41
CA LYS A 19 0.52 -17.48 10.02
C LYS A 19 0.01 -18.59 9.11
N ASP A 20 -1.28 -18.87 9.17
CA ASP A 20 -1.97 -19.91 8.40
C ASP A 20 -2.27 -19.47 6.96
N VAL A 21 -2.34 -18.17 6.68
CA VAL A 21 -2.71 -17.62 5.35
C VAL A 21 -1.69 -16.60 4.81
N GLU A 22 -0.47 -16.59 5.36
CA GLU A 22 0.56 -15.61 5.01
C GLU A 22 0.87 -15.59 3.50
N ALA A 23 1.02 -16.77 2.87
CA ALA A 23 1.32 -16.87 1.45
C ALA A 23 0.20 -16.30 0.55
N GLU A 24 -1.06 -16.56 0.90
CA GLU A 24 -2.22 -16.04 0.15
C GLU A 24 -2.31 -14.52 0.25
N MET A 25 -2.11 -13.99 1.46
CA MET A 25 -2.11 -12.56 1.73
C MET A 25 -0.97 -11.83 0.99
N PHE A 26 0.23 -12.40 0.96
CA PHE A 26 1.34 -11.87 0.14
C PHE A 26 1.08 -12.00 -1.37
N GLY A 27 0.37 -13.05 -1.80
CA GLY A 27 -0.10 -13.20 -3.18
C GLY A 27 -1.05 -12.07 -3.59
N LEU A 28 -2.04 -11.74 -2.75
CA LEU A 28 -2.94 -10.60 -2.97
C LEU A 28 -2.21 -9.26 -2.94
N TYR A 29 -1.23 -9.10 -2.04
CA TYR A 29 -0.38 -7.90 -1.98
C TYR A 29 0.41 -7.71 -3.29
N ALA A 30 1.01 -8.77 -3.82
CA ALA A 30 1.75 -8.72 -5.08
C ALA A 30 0.84 -8.44 -6.29
N LEU A 31 -0.32 -9.10 -6.35
CA LEU A 31 -1.33 -8.88 -7.40
C LEU A 31 -1.82 -7.43 -7.41
N SER A 32 -2.14 -6.89 -6.24
CA SER A 32 -2.60 -5.50 -6.09
C SER A 32 -1.57 -4.51 -6.62
N GLY A 33 -0.28 -4.71 -6.30
CA GLY A 33 0.80 -3.89 -6.84
C GLY A 33 0.87 -3.93 -8.37
N LYS A 34 0.66 -5.11 -8.96
CA LYS A 34 0.64 -5.27 -10.43
C LYS A 34 -0.57 -4.58 -11.07
N ILE A 35 -1.75 -4.68 -10.48
CA ILE A 35 -2.95 -3.98 -10.98
C ILE A 35 -2.73 -2.46 -10.95
N ILE A 36 -2.21 -1.94 -9.85
CA ILE A 36 -1.96 -0.49 -9.67
C ILE A 36 -0.94 0.03 -10.69
N ALA A 37 0.06 -0.79 -11.05
CA ALA A 37 1.07 -0.43 -12.05
C ALA A 37 0.46 -0.11 -13.43
N PHE A 38 -0.71 -0.69 -13.76
CA PHE A 38 -1.46 -0.35 -14.98
C PHE A 38 -2.55 0.70 -14.71
N ALA A 39 -3.27 0.58 -13.60
CA ALA A 39 -4.39 1.47 -13.28
C ALA A 39 -3.97 2.94 -13.12
N GLY A 40 -2.80 3.20 -12.52
CA GLY A 40 -2.29 4.56 -12.32
C GLY A 40 -2.05 5.31 -13.63
N PRO A 41 -1.22 4.78 -14.56
CA PRO A 41 -1.01 5.37 -15.88
C PRO A 41 -2.30 5.52 -16.69
N VAL A 42 -3.20 4.54 -16.65
CA VAL A 42 -4.49 4.61 -17.36
C VAL A 42 -5.36 5.73 -16.81
N ALA A 43 -5.49 5.86 -15.49
CA ALA A 43 -6.26 6.93 -14.87
C ALA A 43 -5.70 8.32 -15.23
N LEU A 44 -4.37 8.47 -15.19
CA LEU A 44 -3.71 9.70 -15.61
C LEU A 44 -3.97 10.02 -17.09
N ALA A 45 -3.86 9.02 -17.97
CA ALA A 45 -4.08 9.19 -19.40
C ALA A 45 -5.53 9.60 -19.70
N VAL A 46 -6.51 8.92 -19.10
CA VAL A 46 -7.94 9.23 -19.25
C VAL A 46 -8.26 10.64 -18.79
N VAL A 47 -7.74 11.07 -17.64
CA VAL A 47 -7.96 12.44 -17.14
C VAL A 47 -7.27 13.47 -18.04
N THR A 48 -6.06 13.18 -18.52
CA THR A 48 -5.35 14.09 -19.42
C THR A 48 -6.12 14.29 -20.73
N ASP A 49 -6.68 13.20 -21.28
CA ASP A 49 -7.43 13.19 -22.54
C ASP A 49 -8.75 13.95 -22.41
N ILE A 50 -9.54 13.67 -21.37
CA ILE A 50 -10.85 14.31 -21.16
C ILE A 50 -10.72 15.83 -20.93
N PHE A 51 -9.71 16.25 -20.18
CA PHE A 51 -9.52 17.67 -19.83
C PHE A 51 -8.57 18.40 -20.78
N GLU A 52 -8.05 17.71 -21.80
CA GLU A 52 -7.00 18.19 -22.71
C GLU A 52 -5.85 18.91 -21.98
N SER A 53 -5.51 18.43 -20.79
CA SER A 53 -4.64 19.15 -19.85
C SER A 53 -3.77 18.22 -19.03
N GLN A 54 -2.45 18.33 -19.24
CA GLN A 54 -1.46 17.58 -18.46
C GLN A 54 -1.50 17.96 -16.97
N ARG A 55 -1.86 19.21 -16.63
CA ARG A 55 -2.00 19.64 -15.23
C ARG A 55 -3.15 18.92 -14.55
N ALA A 56 -4.27 18.75 -15.24
CA ALA A 56 -5.40 17.95 -14.75
C ALA A 56 -5.00 16.47 -14.57
N GLY A 57 -4.27 15.89 -15.53
CA GLY A 57 -3.71 14.54 -15.42
C GLY A 57 -2.76 14.36 -14.23
N MET A 58 -1.94 15.37 -13.91
CA MET A 58 -1.07 15.34 -12.73
C MET A 58 -1.86 15.41 -11.42
N ALA A 59 -3.00 16.10 -11.39
CA ALA A 59 -3.86 16.20 -10.20
C ALA A 59 -4.39 14.83 -9.74
N THR A 60 -4.52 13.86 -10.64
CA THR A 60 -4.90 12.48 -10.33
C THR A 60 -3.96 11.82 -9.31
N ILE A 61 -2.67 12.20 -9.29
CA ILE A 61 -1.70 11.70 -8.30
C ILE A 61 -2.10 12.14 -6.89
N VAL A 62 -2.50 13.41 -6.74
CA VAL A 62 -2.95 13.96 -5.45
C VAL A 62 -4.21 13.24 -4.99
N VAL A 63 -5.15 12.98 -5.91
CA VAL A 63 -6.37 12.21 -5.62
C VAL A 63 -6.02 10.82 -5.09
N PHE A 64 -5.10 10.09 -5.73
CA PHE A 64 -4.67 8.77 -5.25
C PHE A 64 -4.02 8.83 -3.86
N PHE A 65 -3.21 9.85 -3.58
CA PHE A 65 -2.64 10.03 -2.24
C PHE A 65 -3.71 10.28 -1.17
N VAL A 66 -4.68 11.17 -1.45
CA VAL A 66 -5.77 11.47 -0.51
C VAL A 66 -6.60 10.21 -0.25
N VAL A 67 -6.99 9.48 -1.30
CA VAL A 67 -7.72 8.21 -1.17
C VAL A 67 -6.91 7.20 -0.36
N GLY A 68 -5.63 7.06 -0.63
CA GLY A 68 -4.74 6.16 0.11
C GLY A 68 -4.64 6.52 1.60
N ILE A 69 -4.53 7.81 1.93
CA ILE A 69 -4.51 8.29 3.32
C ILE A 69 -5.84 7.97 4.01
N ILE A 70 -6.97 8.21 3.36
CA ILE A 70 -8.30 7.92 3.92
C ILE A 70 -8.45 6.42 4.20
N ILE A 71 -8.03 5.56 3.27
CA ILE A 71 -8.08 4.10 3.45
C ILE A 71 -7.18 3.65 4.61
N MET A 72 -5.99 4.24 4.72
CA MET A 72 -5.03 3.89 5.77
C MET A 72 -5.38 4.45 7.15
N TRP A 73 -6.23 5.48 7.24
CA TRP A 73 -6.54 6.17 8.49
C TRP A 73 -7.04 5.21 9.59
N GLY A 74 -7.88 4.24 9.22
CA GLY A 74 -8.46 3.27 10.16
C GLY A 74 -7.59 2.04 10.45
N VAL A 75 -6.42 1.91 9.82
CA VAL A 75 -5.62 0.69 9.92
C VAL A 75 -4.84 0.71 11.23
N GLN A 76 -5.16 -0.24 12.11
CA GLN A 76 -4.45 -0.44 13.36
C GLN A 76 -3.21 -1.32 13.12
N GLU A 77 -2.06 -0.85 13.58
CA GLU A 77 -0.85 -1.66 13.55
C GLU A 77 -0.95 -2.81 14.56
N PRO A 78 -0.73 -4.07 14.15
CA PRO A 78 -0.70 -5.21 15.07
C PRO A 78 0.36 -4.97 16.14
N GLU A 79 0.00 -5.07 17.41
CA GLU A 79 0.86 -4.69 18.53
C GLU A 79 2.25 -5.31 18.39
N ARG A 80 3.29 -4.47 18.47
CA ARG A 80 4.69 -4.91 18.35
C ARG A 80 4.96 -5.82 19.52
N GLY A 81 4.79 -7.14 19.33
CA GLY A 81 4.87 -8.14 20.39
C GLY A 81 6.07 -7.84 21.27
N ARG A 82 5.80 -7.35 22.48
CA ARG A 82 6.81 -7.30 23.53
C ARG A 82 7.14 -8.77 23.76
N THR A 83 8.27 -9.22 23.23
CA THR A 83 8.95 -10.39 23.77
C THR A 83 9.22 -10.05 25.23
N THR A 84 8.29 -10.39 26.11
CA THR A 84 8.58 -10.64 27.51
C THR A 84 9.56 -11.80 27.51
N VAL A 85 10.84 -11.48 27.31
CA VAL A 85 11.94 -12.39 27.59
C VAL A 85 11.87 -12.63 29.09
N LYS A 86 11.25 -13.74 29.49
CA LYS A 86 11.29 -14.20 30.87
C LYS A 86 12.76 -14.53 31.17
N PRO A 87 13.43 -13.88 32.13
CA PRO A 87 14.82 -14.16 32.42
C PRO A 87 14.99 -15.63 32.82
N PRO A 88 16.07 -16.30 32.38
CA PRO A 88 16.41 -17.62 32.89
C PRO A 88 16.68 -17.52 34.39
N LEU A 89 15.98 -18.33 35.18
CA LEU A 89 16.28 -18.55 36.60
C LEU A 89 17.58 -19.35 36.72
#